data_AF-A0A1Y4TV34-F1
#
_entry.id   AF-A0A1Y4TV34-F1
#
_cell.length_a   1.000
_cell.length_b   1.000
_cell.length_c   1.000
_cell.angle_alpha   90.00
_cell.angle_beta   90.00
_cell.angle_gamma   90.00
#
_symmetry.space_group_name_H-M   'P 1'
#
loop_
_entity.id
_entity.type
_entity.pdbx_description
1 polymer ?
#
loop_
_entity_poly.entity_id
_entity_poly.type
_entity_poly.pdbx_seq_one_letter_code
_entity_poly.pdbx_strand_id
1 'polypeptide(L)' 'MSKWDKLLMRICTLSRDLRFDELRKVLESYGYKMNAPRSGSSHYTFRKSGCQPITIPKHEPIKKVYVELVR' A
#
# COMPACT_ATOMS: atom_id res chain seq x y z
N MET A 1 -13.63 -12.28 7.07
CA MET A 1 -12.81 -11.43 6.18
C MET A 1 -13.40 -10.05 6.13
N SER A 2 -12.63 -9.06 6.55
CA SER A 2 -13.02 -7.66 6.44
C SER A 2 -13.19 -7.25 4.97
N LYS A 3 -13.86 -6.13 4.69
CA LYS A 3 -13.87 -5.54 3.34
C LYS A 3 -12.45 -5.34 2.80
N TRP A 4 -11.51 -5.08 3.70
CA TRP A 4 -10.09 -4.91 3.42
C TRP A 4 -9.44 -6.20 2.93
N ASP A 5 -9.59 -7.31 3.66
CA ASP A 5 -9.04 -8.60 3.26
C ASP A 5 -9.54 -9.02 1.87
N LYS A 6 -10.83 -8.81 1.59
CA LYS A 6 -11.44 -9.14 0.28
C LYS A 6 -10.86 -8.30 -0.85
N LEU A 7 -10.60 -7.01 -0.60
CA LEU A 7 -10.01 -6.10 -1.56
C LEU A 7 -8.56 -6.48 -1.85
N LEU A 8 -7.74 -6.69 -0.81
CA LEU A 8 -6.34 -7.08 -0.97
C LEU A 8 -6.21 -8.42 -1.69
N MET A 9 -7.05 -9.39 -1.36
CA MET A 9 -7.07 -10.69 -2.01
C MET A 9 -7.43 -10.57 -3.49
N ARG A 10 -8.38 -9.69 -3.84
CA ARG A 10 -8.77 -9.41 -5.23
C ARG A 10 -7.65 -8.73 -6.02
N ILE A 11 -6.92 -7.77 -5.43
CA ILE A 11 -5.80 -7.12 -6.11
C ILE A 11 -4.62 -8.11 -6.28
N CYS A 12 -4.34 -8.94 -5.26
CA CYS A 12 -3.28 -9.96 -5.31
C CYS A 12 -3.58 -11.13 -6.26
N THR A 13 -4.85 -11.40 -6.56
CA THR A 13 -5.28 -12.48 -7.48
C THR A 13 -5.44 -11.99 -8.92
N LEU A 14 -5.90 -10.75 -9.12
CA LEU A 14 -6.10 -10.18 -10.47
C LEU A 14 -4.83 -9.55 -11.06
N SER A 15 -3.98 -8.94 -10.24
CA SER A 15 -2.70 -8.38 -10.69
C SER A 15 -1.56 -9.30 -10.30
N ARG A 16 -0.98 -10.01 -11.29
CA ARG A 16 0.35 -10.62 -11.14
C ARG A 16 1.41 -9.57 -10.79
N ASP A 17 1.18 -8.33 -11.23
CA ASP A 17 2.03 -7.16 -10.99
C ASP A 17 1.24 -6.06 -10.28
N LEU A 18 1.26 -6.07 -8.95
CA LEU A 18 0.61 -5.05 -8.15
C LEU A 18 1.33 -3.71 -8.36
N ARG A 19 0.64 -2.73 -8.94
CA ARG A 19 1.19 -1.39 -9.15
C ARG A 19 1.14 -0.57 -7.88
N PHE A 20 2.13 0.33 -7.73
CA PHE A 20 2.19 1.23 -6.57
C PHE A 20 0.94 2.11 -6.50
N ASP A 21 0.48 2.59 -7.65
CA ASP A 21 -0.68 3.50 -7.75
C ASP A 21 -1.99 2.85 -7.27
N GLU A 22 -2.20 1.57 -7.58
CA GLU A 22 -3.39 0.83 -7.13
C GLU A 22 -3.40 0.67 -5.61
N LEU A 23 -2.25 0.28 -5.02
CA LEU A 23 -2.13 0.15 -3.57
C LEU A 23 -2.27 1.51 -2.87
N ARG A 24 -1.70 2.56 -3.46
CA ARG A 24 -1.84 3.95 -3.00
C ARG A 24 -3.31 4.37 -2.94
N LYS A 25 -4.07 4.21 -4.03
CA LYS A 25 -5.51 4.58 -4.07
C LYS A 25 -6.31 3.85 -2.98
N VAL A 26 -6.00 2.58 -2.77
CA VAL A 26 -6.66 1.74 -1.77
C VAL A 26 -6.35 2.24 -0.36
N LEU A 27 -5.09 2.56 -0.06
CA LEU A 27 -4.67 3.17 1.21
C LEU A 27 -5.31 4.55 1.44
N GLU A 28 -5.30 5.41 0.43
CA GLU A 28 -5.93 6.74 0.47
C GLU A 28 -7.45 6.64 0.72
N SER A 29 -8.12 5.67 0.11
CA SER A 29 -9.56 5.42 0.34
C SER A 29 -9.87 5.00 1.79
N TYR A 30 -8.89 4.44 2.51
CA TYR A 30 -8.99 4.09 3.93
C TYR A 30 -8.58 5.22 4.87
N GLY A 31 -8.16 6.37 4.33
CA GLY A 31 -7.74 7.54 5.09
C GLY A 31 -6.25 7.58 5.45
N TYR A 32 -5.43 6.74 4.83
CA TYR A 32 -3.97 6.92 4.90
C TYR A 32 -3.53 8.07 4.00
N LYS A 33 -2.62 8.89 4.49
CA LYS A 33 -1.99 9.97 3.72
C LYS A 33 -0.58 9.56 3.32
N MET A 34 -0.26 9.69 2.04
CA MET A 34 1.06 9.42 1.51
C MET A 34 2.02 10.56 1.85
N ASN A 35 3.14 10.24 2.51
CA ASN A 35 4.29 11.12 2.68
C ASN A 35 5.40 10.67 1.73
N ALA A 36 5.73 11.56 0.80
CA ALA A 36 6.87 11.37 -0.08
C ALA A 36 8.19 11.55 0.70
N PRO A 37 9.23 10.75 0.42
CA PRO A 37 10.54 10.93 1.03
C PRO A 37 11.20 12.23 0.58
N ARG A 38 12.02 12.84 1.46
CA ARG A 38 12.89 13.97 1.11
C ARG A 38 14.21 13.44 0.56
N SER A 39 14.44 13.64 -0.74
CA SER A 39 15.67 13.30 -1.50
C SER A 39 16.05 11.81 -1.56
N GLY A 40 16.04 11.22 -2.76
CA GLY A 40 16.71 9.95 -3.07
C GLY A 40 16.07 8.64 -2.60
N SER A 41 15.11 8.63 -1.67
CA SER A 41 14.45 7.38 -1.26
C SER A 41 13.35 6.96 -2.23
N SER A 42 13.33 5.68 -2.56
CA SER A 42 12.28 5.03 -3.35
C SER A 42 11.07 4.63 -2.49
N HIS A 43 11.14 4.78 -1.16
CA HIS A 43 10.11 4.31 -0.23
C HIS A 43 9.18 5.42 0.20
N TYR A 44 7.89 5.19 0.04
CA TYR A 44 6.81 6.09 0.42
C TYR A 44 6.22 5.62 1.73
N THR A 45 5.92 6.57 2.63
CA THR A 45 5.33 6.22 3.93
C THR A 45 3.90 6.72 4.01
N PHE A 46 2.97 5.83 4.28
CA PHE A 46 1.55 6.10 4.46
C PHE A 46 1.25 6.23 5.96
N ARG A 47 0.61 7.32 6.37
CA ARG A 47 0.28 7.58 7.78
C ARG A 47 -1.21 7.84 7.94
N LYS A 48 -1.80 7.27 8.99
CA LYS A 48 -3.18 7.53 9.43
C LYS A 48 -3.17 7.78 10.92
N SER A 49 -3.95 8.75 11.39
CA SER A 49 -4.02 9.07 12.82
C SER A 49 -4.48 7.84 13.61
N GLY A 50 -3.75 7.47 14.66
CA GLY A 50 -4.05 6.29 15.48
C GLY A 50 -3.67 4.94 14.84
N CYS A 51 -3.02 4.92 13.68
CA CYS A 51 -2.53 3.69 13.03
C CYS A 51 -1.01 3.73 12.86
N GLN A 52 -0.39 2.56 12.74
CA GLN A 52 1.04 2.46 12.44
C GLN A 52 1.35 2.98 11.03
N PRO A 53 2.50 3.65 10.83
CA PRO A 53 2.94 4.06 9.52
C PRO A 53 3.31 2.86 8.66
N ILE A 54 2.91 2.87 7.39
CA ILE A 54 3.19 1.79 6.44
C ILE A 54 4.18 2.31 5.40
N THR A 55 5.32 1.65 5.24
CA THR A 55 6.34 2.06 4.27
C THR A 55 6.35 1.10 3.08
N ILE A 56 6.18 1.64 1.88
CA ILE A 56 6.01 0.88 0.64
C ILE A 56 7.00 1.41 -0.40
N PRO A 57 7.83 0.55 -1.03
CA PRO A 57 8.70 0.97 -2.13
C PRO A 57 7.88 1.35 -3.37
N LYS A 58 8.33 2.33 -4.15
CA LYS A 58 7.76 2.69 -5.46
C LYS A 58 8.15 1.70 -6.57
N HIS A 59 9.16 0.86 -6.33
CA HIS A 59 9.62 -0.09 -7.33
C HIS A 59 8.52 -1.10 -7.68
N GLU A 60 8.18 -1.15 -8.95
CA GLU A 60 7.19 -2.10 -9.48
C GLU A 60 7.88 -3.35 -10.03
N PRO A 61 7.29 -4.54 -9.87
CA PRO A 61 6.02 -4.82 -9.18
C PRO A 61 6.14 -4.80 -7.65
N ILE A 62 5.10 -4.32 -6.97
CA ILE A 62 5.04 -4.32 -5.50
C ILE A 62 4.93 -5.76 -5.02
N LYS A 63 5.83 -6.15 -4.11
CA LYS A 63 5.78 -7.49 -3.49
C LYS A 63 4.54 -7.62 -2.62
N LYS A 64 3.87 -8.78 -2.70
CA LYS A 64 2.68 -9.12 -1.90
C LYS A 64 2.88 -8.95 -0.39
N VAL A 65 4.10 -9.13 0.10
CA VAL A 65 4.45 -8.91 1.52
C VAL A 65 4.10 -7.50 2.01
N TYR A 66 4.20 -6.47 1.16
CA TYR A 66 3.82 -5.10 1.53
C TYR A 66 2.31 -4.90 1.62
N VAL A 67 1.53 -5.71 0.91
CA VAL A 67 0.07 -5.75 0.99
C VAL A 67 -0.37 -6.42 2.29
N GLU A 68 0.33 -7.47 2.70
CA GLU A 68 0.08 -8.18 3.96
C GLU A 68 0.43 -7.33 5.20
N LEU A 69 1.43 -6.44 5.10
CA LEU A 69 1.75 -5.47 6.15
C LEU A 69 0.63 -4.47 6.44
N VAL A 70 -0.40 -4.38 5.59
CA VAL A 70 -1.57 -3.53 5.85
C VAL A 70 -2.74 -4.28 6.49
N ARG A 71 -2.61 -5.57 6.80
CA ARG A 71 -3.66 -6.31 7.51
C ARG A 71 -3.87 -5.84 8.95
#